data_AF-A0A175W2W9-F1
#
_entry.id   AF-A0A175W2W9-F1
#
_cell.length_a   1.000
_cell.length_b   1.000
_cell.length_c   1.000
_cell.angle_alpha   90.00
_cell.angle_beta   90.00
_cell.angle_gamma   90.00
#
_symmetry.space_group_name_H-M   'P 1'
#
loop_
_entity.id
_entity.type
_entity.pdbx_description
1 polymer ?
#
loop_
_entity_poly.entity_id
_entity_poly.type
_entity_poly.pdbx_seq_one_letter_code
_entity_poly.pdbx_strand_id
1 'polypeptide(L)'
;MASNAGHGNSAFVGEDKEGKATKNPIPPVRTLPPGGYPVPYELEDTISPPAKFQGPFSVHSALDRSDHEEYAGNRYVRKLLHGASKKLSEHVQFFGNKPPSNLEKTFKMASPQLIFVDGSFAELAQEMADYVQVGEQVKPLLEKEQNEEALQAIVKASHYLNSVPEKEFTGAYNLLVHLVLQSKDPKKYLPTVCGNLLKPITSSPTHGFTLAANALSTVFNLLDKANPLRYNVFMQIIRFVRQHGQFDLLKPRLQNLESWFETWDTDEEDQRRMYIDVAEAAAESGDDEEAYHYLIKGLATLDRDDQEEITSEEAQKLSLRAVRMAISSPIRFDFQDLRALPSVQALSDSHPIYSQLLDIFTEQDLEDYNDFRDEHEGWIEKEKLDHEKLQRKMRLLTFASLAASTPNREIPYANIAKALQIPAEQVEMWTIDVVRAKLVEGRLSQQQKVFLVHRTTYRVFGEKQWRELGTRIDQFKSVVDRLTAMVRKAQADVDAQREREQQELERKLANGRA
;
A
#
# COMPACT_ATOMS: atom_id res chain seq x y z
N MET A 1 -40.25 8.78 -27.35
CA MET A 1 -41.54 9.45 -27.11
C MET A 1 -41.52 9.95 -25.67
N ALA A 2 -41.51 11.27 -25.48
CA ALA A 2 -41.80 11.92 -24.19
C ALA A 2 -43.23 11.55 -23.74
N SER A 3 -43.69 11.66 -22.50
CA SER A 3 -43.34 12.55 -21.41
C SER A 3 -43.99 12.02 -20.12
N ASN A 4 -43.44 12.49 -19.00
CA ASN A 4 -44.04 12.51 -17.66
C ASN A 4 -45.56 12.66 -17.62
N ALA A 5 -46.21 11.87 -16.76
CA ALA A 5 -47.51 12.18 -16.18
C ALA A 5 -47.37 12.18 -14.65
N GLY A 6 -47.07 13.35 -14.11
CA GLY A 6 -47.22 13.61 -12.69
C GLY A 6 -48.70 13.59 -12.31
N HIS A 7 -49.06 12.82 -11.30
CA HIS A 7 -50.31 12.96 -10.58
C HIS A 7 -49.96 13.48 -9.18
N GLY A 8 -50.19 14.77 -8.98
CA GLY A 8 -50.30 15.34 -7.66
C GLY A 8 -51.60 14.88 -7.01
N ASN A 9 -51.57 14.65 -5.71
CA ASN A 9 -52.76 14.72 -4.88
C ASN A 9 -52.41 15.43 -3.57
N SER A 10 -53.25 16.41 -3.29
CA SER A 10 -53.15 17.44 -2.27
C SER A 10 -53.40 16.94 -0.85
N ALA A 11 -52.68 17.57 0.07
CA ALA A 11 -53.11 18.02 1.40
C ALA A 11 -54.29 17.30 2.09
N PHE A 12 -53.98 16.64 3.19
CA PHE A 12 -54.90 16.48 4.31
C PHE A 12 -54.18 16.88 5.60
N VAL A 13 -54.56 18.04 6.14
CA VAL A 13 -54.21 18.52 7.47
C VAL A 13 -55.19 17.84 8.44
N GLY A 14 -54.65 17.12 9.42
CA GLY A 14 -55.42 16.54 10.53
C GLY A 14 -54.65 16.78 11.83
N GLU A 15 -55.12 17.77 12.59
CA GLU A 15 -54.73 18.02 13.98
C GLU A 15 -55.29 16.94 14.93
N ASP A 16 -54.63 16.86 16.08
CA ASP A 16 -55.08 16.32 17.37
C ASP A 16 -55.16 14.80 17.55
N LYS A 17 -54.21 14.26 18.34
CA LYS A 17 -54.48 13.91 19.75
C LYS A 17 -53.23 13.44 20.48
N GLU A 18 -52.87 14.18 21.52
CA GLU A 18 -51.93 13.78 22.58
C GLU A 18 -52.41 12.50 23.27
N GLY A 19 -51.74 11.38 23.00
CA GLY A 19 -51.92 10.10 23.69
C GLY A 19 -50.74 9.81 24.60
N LYS A 20 -50.92 10.04 25.91
CA LYS A 20 -49.96 9.71 26.96
C LYS A 20 -49.71 8.19 27.08
N ALA A 21 -48.42 7.87 27.20
CA ALA A 21 -47.82 6.85 28.07
C ALA A 21 -48.09 5.35 27.79
N THR A 22 -47.09 4.71 27.17
CA THR A 22 -46.65 3.35 27.53
C THR A 22 -45.13 3.33 27.67
N LYS A 23 -44.64 3.50 28.91
CA LYS A 23 -43.23 3.27 29.27
C LYS A 23 -42.97 1.76 29.23
N ASN A 24 -42.34 1.27 28.18
CA ASN A 24 -41.81 -0.10 28.16
C ASN A 24 -40.57 -0.18 29.06
N PRO A 25 -40.52 -1.10 30.04
CA PRO A 25 -39.43 -1.18 31.01
C PRO A 25 -38.16 -1.73 30.35
N ILE A 26 -37.05 -1.01 30.57
CA ILE A 26 -35.71 -1.38 30.12
C ILE A 26 -35.27 -2.65 30.90
N PRO A 27 -34.89 -3.75 30.23
CA PRO A 27 -34.46 -4.96 30.90
C PRO A 27 -33.08 -4.78 31.56
N PRO A 28 -32.82 -5.46 32.71
CA PRO A 28 -31.66 -5.20 33.54
C PRO A 28 -30.36 -5.65 32.86
N VAL A 29 -29.39 -4.72 32.83
CA VAL A 29 -28.03 -4.92 32.33
C VAL A 29 -27.33 -5.98 33.20
N ARG A 30 -27.05 -7.12 32.58
CA ARG A 30 -26.29 -8.23 33.18
C ARG A 30 -24.84 -7.78 33.34
N THR A 31 -24.44 -7.42 34.55
CA THR A 31 -23.05 -7.10 34.89
C THR A 31 -22.23 -8.40 34.84
N LEU A 32 -21.26 -8.45 33.92
CA LEU A 32 -20.28 -9.53 33.86
C LEU A 32 -19.37 -9.45 35.10
N PRO A 33 -19.05 -10.58 35.75
CA PRO A 33 -18.15 -10.58 36.90
C PRO A 33 -16.73 -10.18 36.48
N PRO A 34 -15.95 -9.57 37.38
CA PRO A 34 -14.62 -9.05 37.08
C PRO A 34 -13.70 -10.22 36.70
N GLY A 35 -13.29 -10.24 35.43
CA GLY A 35 -12.32 -11.19 34.91
C GLY A 35 -11.00 -11.02 35.66
N GLY A 36 -10.63 -12.05 36.42
CA GLY A 36 -9.31 -12.16 37.04
C GLY A 36 -8.24 -12.15 35.97
N TYR A 37 -7.24 -11.29 36.16
CA TYR A 37 -6.05 -11.22 35.33
C TYR A 37 -5.35 -12.58 35.33
N PRO A 38 -4.96 -13.12 34.15
CA PRO A 38 -4.24 -14.38 34.09
C PRO A 38 -2.87 -14.19 34.76
N VAL A 39 -2.64 -15.00 35.78
CA VAL A 39 -1.37 -15.11 36.49
C VAL A 39 -0.29 -15.50 35.47
N PRO A 40 0.86 -14.80 35.40
CA PRO A 40 1.92 -15.14 34.46
C PRO A 40 2.46 -16.53 34.76
N TYR A 41 2.53 -17.35 33.71
CA TYR A 41 3.09 -18.70 33.70
C TYR A 41 4.36 -18.79 34.56
N GLU A 42 4.31 -19.62 35.59
CA GLU A 42 5.50 -20.14 36.28
C GLU A 42 6.30 -20.97 35.27
N LEU A 43 7.54 -20.53 35.05
CA LEU A 43 8.57 -21.24 34.30
C LEU A 43 9.03 -22.44 35.11
N GLU A 44 8.54 -23.64 34.78
CA GLU A 44 9.18 -24.89 35.17
C GLU A 44 9.78 -25.56 33.92
N ASP A 45 11.12 -25.51 33.91
CA ASP A 45 12.03 -26.60 33.62
C ASP A 45 12.35 -27.06 32.18
N THR A 46 13.68 -27.02 31.95
CA THR A 46 14.51 -27.92 31.14
C THR A 46 14.76 -27.59 29.66
N ILE A 47 15.64 -26.61 29.47
CA ILE A 47 16.93 -26.71 28.76
C ILE A 47 17.07 -27.93 27.81
N SER A 48 17.18 -27.66 26.51
CA SER A 48 18.08 -28.39 25.62
C SER A 48 18.96 -27.37 24.89
N PRO A 49 20.30 -27.48 24.96
CA PRO A 49 21.22 -26.43 24.54
C PRO A 49 21.37 -26.37 23.02
N PRO A 50 21.57 -25.18 22.43
CA PRO A 50 21.67 -25.02 20.98
C PRO A 50 23.03 -25.51 20.44
N ALA A 51 22.96 -26.23 19.32
CA ALA A 51 24.11 -26.76 18.61
C ALA A 51 25.09 -25.65 18.19
N LYS A 52 26.35 -25.80 18.61
CA LYS A 52 27.49 -24.96 18.22
C LYS A 52 27.70 -25.02 16.71
N PHE A 53 27.35 -23.96 15.99
CA PHE A 53 27.77 -23.76 14.61
C PHE A 53 29.14 -23.07 14.61
N GLN A 54 30.21 -23.84 14.44
CA GLN A 54 31.56 -23.33 14.17
C GLN A 54 31.75 -23.20 12.66
N GLY A 55 31.82 -21.98 12.15
CA GLY A 55 32.18 -21.69 10.76
C GLY A 55 33.05 -20.43 10.71
N PRO A 56 34.25 -20.46 10.09
CA PRO A 56 35.22 -19.38 10.19
C PRO A 56 35.06 -18.37 9.05
N PHE A 57 34.80 -17.11 9.37
CA PHE A 57 35.01 -16.00 8.45
C PHE A 57 35.82 -14.91 9.16
N SER A 58 37.14 -15.08 9.19
CA SER A 58 38.08 -13.98 9.42
C SER A 58 38.40 -13.36 8.06
N VAL A 59 37.77 -12.23 7.75
CA VAL A 59 38.15 -11.43 6.58
C VAL A 59 39.19 -10.42 7.06
N HIS A 60 40.43 -10.64 6.66
CA HIS A 60 41.56 -9.75 6.90
C HIS A 60 41.34 -8.39 6.23
N SER A 61 41.66 -7.36 6.99
CA SER A 61 41.85 -5.99 6.57
C SER A 61 42.94 -5.87 5.48
N ALA A 62 42.57 -5.36 4.31
CA ALA A 62 43.51 -4.79 3.36
C ALA A 62 42.98 -3.41 2.95
N LEU A 63 43.56 -2.39 3.55
CA LEU A 63 43.45 -0.97 3.21
C LEU A 63 44.60 -0.65 2.26
N ASP A 64 44.31 -0.35 1.00
CA ASP A 64 45.17 0.44 0.10
C ASP A 64 44.24 0.97 -1.01
N ARG A 65 43.71 2.19 -0.90
CA ARG A 65 44.22 3.48 -1.40
C ARG A 65 44.41 3.55 -2.93
N SER A 66 43.75 4.60 -3.44
CA SER A 66 43.76 5.21 -4.78
C SER A 66 43.32 4.33 -5.94
N ASP A 67 42.09 4.54 -6.40
CA ASP A 67 41.88 5.17 -7.72
C ASP A 67 40.47 5.78 -7.78
N HIS A 68 40.41 6.96 -8.40
CA HIS A 68 39.21 7.75 -8.62
C HIS A 68 38.28 7.04 -9.61
N GLU A 69 37.22 6.40 -9.12
CA GLU A 69 36.04 6.06 -9.94
C GLU A 69 34.78 6.60 -9.26
N GLU A 70 34.58 7.92 -9.43
CA GLU A 70 33.23 8.47 -9.57
C GLU A 70 32.57 7.81 -10.80
N TYR A 71 31.25 7.62 -10.77
CA TYR A 71 30.42 7.00 -11.83
C TYR A 71 30.16 5.48 -11.76
N ALA A 72 29.55 5.00 -10.67
CA ALA A 72 28.59 3.87 -10.72
C ALA A 72 27.70 3.73 -9.45
N GLY A 73 27.65 4.75 -8.57
CA GLY A 73 27.11 4.59 -7.21
C GLY A 73 25.58 4.44 -7.09
N ASN A 74 24.78 4.99 -8.01
CA ASN A 74 23.35 5.21 -7.71
C ASN A 74 22.45 3.97 -7.78
N ARG A 75 22.68 3.03 -8.70
CA ARG A 75 21.92 1.74 -8.71
C ARG A 75 22.25 0.88 -7.49
N TYR A 76 23.48 0.96 -6.98
CA TYR A 76 23.93 0.15 -5.85
C TYR A 76 23.28 0.60 -4.54
N VAL A 77 23.15 1.91 -4.32
CA VAL A 77 22.46 2.47 -3.15
C VAL A 77 20.98 2.08 -3.13
N ARG A 78 20.29 2.08 -4.29
CA ARG A 78 18.89 1.62 -4.39
C ARG A 78 18.74 0.15 -4.00
N LYS A 79 19.67 -0.72 -4.43
CA LYS A 79 19.70 -2.14 -4.02
C LYS A 79 20.02 -2.34 -2.54
N LEU A 80 20.92 -1.54 -1.97
CA LEU A 80 21.27 -1.62 -0.55
C LEU A 80 20.11 -1.17 0.35
N LEU A 81 19.41 -0.09 -0.02
CA LEU A 81 18.21 0.38 0.68
C LEU A 81 17.05 -0.61 0.55
N HIS A 82 16.83 -1.22 -0.62
CA HIS A 82 15.83 -2.28 -0.78
C HIS A 82 16.19 -3.53 0.04
N GLY A 83 17.47 -3.92 0.09
CA GLY A 83 17.94 -5.03 0.91
C GLY A 83 17.77 -4.78 2.41
N ALA A 84 18.04 -3.56 2.87
CA ALA A 84 17.84 -3.16 4.27
C ALA A 84 16.34 -3.09 4.64
N SER A 85 15.51 -2.53 3.74
CA SER A 85 14.05 -2.48 3.91
C SER A 85 13.43 -3.87 3.98
N LYS A 86 13.89 -4.80 3.12
CA LYS A 86 13.43 -6.20 3.13
C LYS A 86 13.78 -6.91 4.44
N LYS A 87 15.01 -6.74 4.95
CA LYS A 87 15.42 -7.28 6.26
C LYS A 87 14.62 -6.67 7.42
N LEU A 88 14.30 -5.39 7.36
CA LEU A 88 13.45 -4.73 8.37
C LEU A 88 12.00 -5.23 8.31
N SER A 89 11.44 -5.42 7.11
CA SER A 89 10.11 -5.98 6.91
C SER A 89 9.99 -7.40 7.45
N GLU A 90 11.00 -8.26 7.19
CA GLU A 90 11.06 -9.63 7.74
C GLU A 90 11.17 -9.61 9.27
N HIS A 91 11.92 -8.67 9.84
CA HIS A 91 12.04 -8.52 11.30
C HIS A 91 10.74 -8.05 11.95
N VAL A 92 10.01 -7.13 11.31
CA VAL A 92 8.72 -6.63 11.79
C VAL A 92 7.63 -7.71 11.68
N GLN A 93 7.65 -8.55 10.64
CA GLN A 93 6.73 -9.69 10.53
C GLN A 93 6.98 -10.76 11.60
N PHE A 94 8.22 -10.94 12.07
CA PHE A 94 8.52 -11.92 13.12
C PHE A 94 8.01 -11.50 14.51
N PHE A 95 7.95 -10.19 14.80
CA PHE A 95 7.53 -9.67 16.11
C PHE A 95 6.15 -8.99 16.14
N GLY A 96 5.50 -8.79 14.99
CA GLY A 96 4.18 -8.17 14.89
C GLY A 96 3.02 -9.15 15.03
N ASN A 97 2.07 -8.84 15.92
CA ASN A 97 0.85 -9.61 16.15
C ASN A 97 0.15 -10.00 14.83
N LYS A 98 -0.02 -11.31 14.60
CA LYS A 98 -0.83 -11.86 13.51
C LYS A 98 -2.22 -11.20 13.50
N PRO A 99 -2.68 -10.67 12.36
CA PRO A 99 -4.03 -10.11 12.26
C PRO A 99 -5.08 -11.22 12.42
N PRO A 100 -6.27 -10.90 12.96
CA PRO A 100 -7.27 -11.90 13.29
C PRO A 100 -7.81 -12.56 12.01
N SER A 101 -7.65 -13.88 11.96
CA SER A 101 -8.22 -14.75 10.93
C SER A 101 -9.74 -14.77 11.04
N ASN A 102 -10.46 -13.94 10.28
CA ASN A 102 -11.84 -14.18 9.89
C ASN A 102 -12.22 -13.27 8.71
N LEU A 103 -12.84 -13.89 7.68
CA LEU A 103 -13.42 -13.31 6.46
C LEU A 103 -12.49 -13.13 5.23
N GLU A 104 -11.61 -14.08 4.95
CA GLU A 104 -11.27 -14.36 3.55
C GLU A 104 -12.39 -15.22 2.93
N LYS A 105 -13.45 -14.56 2.44
CA LYS A 105 -14.17 -15.13 1.30
C LYS A 105 -13.19 -15.05 0.13
N THR A 106 -12.33 -16.05 0.01
CA THR A 106 -11.40 -16.19 -1.11
C THR A 106 -12.22 -16.27 -2.39
N PHE A 107 -12.41 -15.15 -3.08
CA PHE A 107 -12.73 -15.15 -4.49
C PHE A 107 -11.48 -15.66 -5.22
N LYS A 108 -11.30 -16.99 -5.22
CA LYS A 108 -10.26 -17.67 -5.98
C LYS A 108 -10.57 -17.48 -7.46
N MET A 109 -9.90 -16.53 -8.10
CA MET A 109 -9.94 -16.42 -9.56
C MET A 109 -8.93 -17.38 -10.20
N ALA A 110 -9.43 -18.13 -11.18
CA ALA A 110 -8.82 -18.96 -12.21
C ALA A 110 -7.45 -19.61 -11.93
N SER A 111 -7.47 -20.92 -11.65
CA SER A 111 -6.35 -21.83 -11.91
C SER A 111 -5.85 -21.69 -13.35
N PRO A 112 -4.54 -21.84 -13.61
CA PRO A 112 -3.99 -21.76 -14.96
C PRO A 112 -4.73 -22.76 -15.87
N GLN A 113 -5.48 -22.24 -16.84
CA GLN A 113 -6.16 -23.06 -17.83
C GLN A 113 -5.09 -23.64 -18.76
N LEU A 114 -4.86 -24.95 -18.66
CA LEU A 114 -4.13 -25.70 -19.67
C LEU A 114 -4.99 -25.71 -20.93
N ILE A 115 -4.50 -25.07 -21.99
CA ILE A 115 -5.11 -25.11 -23.31
C ILE A 115 -4.63 -26.40 -23.98
N PHE A 116 -5.55 -27.36 -24.16
CA PHE A 116 -5.32 -28.54 -24.99
C PHE A 116 -5.96 -28.27 -26.35
N VAL A 117 -5.13 -27.97 -27.35
CA VAL A 117 -5.57 -27.78 -28.72
C VAL A 117 -4.72 -28.71 -29.59
N ASP A 118 -5.33 -29.81 -30.02
CA ASP A 118 -4.71 -30.79 -30.91
C ASP A 118 -5.24 -30.57 -32.33
N GLY A 119 -4.35 -30.26 -33.26
CA GLY A 119 -4.69 -30.03 -34.66
C GLY A 119 -3.57 -29.33 -35.42
N SER A 120 -3.56 -29.44 -36.73
CA SER A 120 -2.66 -28.62 -37.57
C SER A 120 -3.10 -27.15 -37.55
N PHE A 121 -2.17 -26.22 -37.75
CA PHE A 121 -2.50 -24.79 -37.83
C PHE A 121 -3.62 -24.52 -38.86
N ALA A 122 -3.59 -25.21 -40.00
CA ALA A 122 -4.57 -25.05 -41.07
C ALA A 122 -5.98 -25.50 -40.63
N GLU A 123 -6.10 -26.64 -39.94
CA GLU A 123 -7.40 -27.12 -39.44
C GLU A 123 -7.98 -26.18 -38.38
N LEU A 124 -7.14 -25.77 -37.41
CA LEU A 124 -7.54 -24.88 -36.32
C LEU A 124 -7.89 -23.47 -36.82
N ALA A 125 -7.12 -22.95 -37.79
CA ALA A 125 -7.40 -21.67 -38.42
C ALA A 125 -8.68 -21.73 -39.27
N GLN A 126 -8.95 -22.85 -39.96
CA GLN A 126 -10.20 -23.02 -40.70
C GLN A 126 -11.40 -23.11 -39.75
N GLU A 127 -11.30 -23.88 -38.67
CA GLU A 127 -12.35 -23.97 -37.65
C GLU A 127 -12.66 -22.59 -37.07
N MET A 128 -11.62 -21.83 -36.69
CA MET A 128 -11.79 -20.45 -36.21
C MET A 128 -12.35 -19.53 -37.30
N ALA A 129 -11.94 -19.67 -38.55
CA ALA A 129 -12.44 -18.83 -39.65
C ALA A 129 -13.92 -19.10 -39.93
N ASP A 130 -14.36 -20.37 -39.93
CA ASP A 130 -15.76 -20.76 -40.05
C ASP A 130 -16.57 -20.20 -38.88
N TYR A 131 -16.02 -20.29 -37.66
CA TYR A 131 -16.65 -19.79 -36.44
C TYR A 131 -16.85 -18.26 -36.45
N VAL A 132 -15.93 -17.53 -37.06
CA VAL A 132 -15.95 -16.07 -37.18
C VAL A 132 -16.57 -15.60 -38.53
N GLN A 133 -17.21 -16.52 -39.27
CA GLN A 133 -17.92 -16.25 -40.54
C GLN A 133 -17.05 -15.72 -41.69
N VAL A 134 -15.75 -16.05 -41.69
CA VAL A 134 -14.79 -15.72 -42.77
C VAL A 134 -14.17 -16.97 -43.42
N GLY A 135 -14.75 -18.14 -43.14
CA GLY A 135 -14.29 -19.45 -43.62
C GLY A 135 -13.99 -19.53 -45.11
N GLU A 136 -14.90 -19.03 -45.96
CA GLU A 136 -14.75 -19.05 -47.41
C GLU A 136 -13.59 -18.17 -47.92
N GLN A 137 -13.29 -17.08 -47.21
CA GLN A 137 -12.20 -16.16 -47.57
C GLN A 137 -10.84 -16.70 -47.16
N VAL A 138 -10.80 -17.43 -46.04
CA VAL A 138 -9.57 -17.94 -45.42
C VAL A 138 -9.14 -19.28 -46.03
N LYS A 139 -10.08 -20.14 -46.42
CA LYS A 139 -9.80 -21.45 -47.03
C LYS A 139 -8.78 -21.41 -48.19
N PRO A 140 -8.92 -20.55 -49.22
CA PRO A 140 -7.94 -20.48 -50.31
C PRO A 140 -6.58 -19.92 -49.86
N LEU A 141 -6.51 -19.15 -48.76
CA LEU A 141 -5.24 -18.65 -48.22
C LEU A 141 -4.49 -19.77 -47.48
N LEU A 142 -5.21 -20.61 -46.73
CA LEU A 142 -4.63 -21.77 -46.04
C LEU A 142 -4.15 -22.84 -47.03
N GLU A 143 -4.89 -23.09 -48.11
CA GLU A 143 -4.45 -23.99 -49.19
C GLU A 143 -3.17 -23.52 -49.90
N LYS A 144 -2.93 -22.21 -49.91
CA LYS A 144 -1.70 -21.58 -50.44
C LYS A 144 -0.60 -21.39 -49.39
N GLU A 145 -0.78 -21.93 -48.18
CA GLU A 145 0.14 -21.77 -47.04
C GLU A 145 0.38 -20.29 -46.62
N GLN A 146 -0.54 -19.37 -46.96
CA GLN A 146 -0.49 -17.96 -46.58
C GLN A 146 -1.04 -17.73 -45.16
N ASN A 147 -0.42 -18.39 -44.17
CA ASN A 147 -0.89 -18.45 -42.78
C ASN A 147 -1.05 -17.08 -42.11
N GLU A 148 -0.18 -16.13 -42.40
CA GLU A 148 -0.23 -14.78 -41.80
C GLU A 148 -1.39 -13.93 -42.37
N GLU A 149 -1.68 -14.05 -43.65
CA GLU A 149 -2.82 -13.35 -44.28
C GLU A 149 -4.14 -13.94 -43.80
N ALA A 150 -4.22 -15.28 -43.69
CA ALA A 150 -5.33 -16.00 -43.10
C ALA A 150 -5.58 -15.54 -41.66
N LEU A 151 -4.54 -15.54 -40.81
CA LEU A 151 -4.65 -15.09 -39.42
C LEU A 151 -5.05 -13.61 -39.33
N GLN A 152 -4.54 -12.76 -40.22
CA GLN A 152 -4.94 -11.35 -40.24
C GLN A 152 -6.43 -11.17 -40.57
N ALA A 153 -6.99 -11.98 -41.47
CA ALA A 153 -8.42 -11.96 -41.75
C ALA A 153 -9.25 -12.43 -40.53
N ILE A 154 -8.83 -13.52 -39.89
CA ILE A 154 -9.46 -14.05 -38.67
C ILE A 154 -9.43 -13.01 -37.54
N VAL A 155 -8.28 -12.41 -37.27
CA VAL A 155 -8.11 -11.43 -36.18
C VAL A 155 -8.94 -10.17 -36.44
N LYS A 156 -9.06 -9.70 -37.68
CA LYS A 156 -9.96 -8.58 -38.03
C LYS A 156 -11.43 -8.93 -37.76
N ALA A 157 -11.83 -10.16 -38.06
CA ALA A 157 -13.20 -10.62 -37.86
C ALA A 157 -13.49 -11.05 -36.41
N SER A 158 -12.45 -11.23 -35.56
CA SER A 158 -12.57 -11.75 -34.19
C SER A 158 -13.50 -10.96 -33.24
N HIS A 159 -13.92 -9.76 -33.61
CA HIS A 159 -14.96 -9.02 -32.89
C HIS A 159 -16.30 -9.78 -32.81
N TYR A 160 -16.57 -10.69 -33.76
CA TYR A 160 -17.74 -11.56 -33.74
C TYR A 160 -17.77 -12.49 -32.51
N LEU A 161 -16.60 -12.83 -31.94
CA LEU A 161 -16.50 -13.68 -30.75
C LEU A 161 -17.19 -13.09 -29.51
N ASN A 162 -17.44 -11.78 -29.48
CA ASN A 162 -18.19 -11.16 -28.38
C ASN A 162 -19.70 -11.44 -28.45
N SER A 163 -20.20 -12.01 -29.55
CA SER A 163 -21.60 -12.38 -29.75
C SER A 163 -21.87 -13.88 -29.59
N VAL A 164 -20.81 -14.67 -29.42
CA VAL A 164 -20.82 -16.13 -29.28
C VAL A 164 -21.46 -16.56 -27.95
N PRO A 165 -22.22 -17.68 -27.91
CA PRO A 165 -22.77 -18.22 -26.67
C PRO A 165 -21.73 -18.35 -25.54
N GLU A 166 -22.14 -18.01 -24.32
CA GLU A 166 -21.29 -18.02 -23.12
C GLU A 166 -20.45 -19.30 -22.94
N LYS A 167 -21.05 -20.45 -23.25
CA LYS A 167 -20.45 -21.77 -23.10
C LYS A 167 -19.24 -21.99 -24.00
N GLU A 168 -19.22 -21.33 -25.16
CA GLU A 168 -18.19 -21.51 -26.19
C GLU A 168 -17.17 -20.36 -26.17
N PHE A 169 -17.50 -19.22 -25.57
CA PHE A 169 -16.67 -18.02 -25.51
C PHE A 169 -15.22 -18.31 -25.07
N THR A 170 -15.06 -19.03 -23.96
CA THR A 170 -13.73 -19.33 -23.41
C THR A 170 -12.93 -20.22 -24.35
N GLY A 171 -13.56 -21.24 -24.94
CA GLY A 171 -12.92 -22.14 -25.91
C GLY A 171 -12.48 -21.40 -27.17
N ALA A 172 -13.37 -20.55 -27.72
CA ALA A 172 -13.10 -19.78 -28.93
C ALA A 172 -11.96 -18.77 -28.73
N TYR A 173 -11.96 -18.02 -27.62
CA TYR A 173 -10.86 -17.10 -27.33
C TYR A 173 -9.55 -17.84 -27.04
N ASN A 174 -9.57 -18.98 -26.34
CA ASN A 174 -8.38 -19.79 -26.13
C ASN A 174 -7.78 -20.29 -27.45
N LEU A 175 -8.62 -20.72 -28.40
CA LEU A 175 -8.19 -21.12 -29.75
C LEU A 175 -7.62 -19.94 -30.53
N LEU A 176 -8.26 -18.77 -30.49
CA LEU A 176 -7.75 -17.56 -31.14
C LEU A 176 -6.39 -17.14 -30.58
N VAL A 177 -6.24 -17.16 -29.26
CA VAL A 177 -4.99 -16.81 -28.58
C VAL A 177 -3.91 -17.82 -28.94
N HIS A 178 -4.23 -19.12 -28.97
CA HIS A 178 -3.30 -20.14 -29.41
C HIS A 178 -2.81 -19.91 -30.86
N LEU A 179 -3.72 -19.63 -31.80
CA LEU A 179 -3.37 -19.30 -33.19
C LEU A 179 -2.49 -18.05 -33.30
N VAL A 180 -2.79 -17.00 -32.52
CA VAL A 180 -2.01 -15.76 -32.48
C VAL A 180 -0.61 -15.99 -31.92
N LEU A 181 -0.45 -16.86 -30.90
CA LEU A 181 0.85 -17.18 -30.33
C LEU A 181 1.70 -18.08 -31.22
N GLN A 182 1.10 -18.82 -32.16
CA GLN A 182 1.82 -19.58 -33.19
C GLN A 182 2.28 -18.73 -34.39
N SER A 183 1.81 -17.48 -34.51
CA SER A 183 2.24 -16.54 -35.55
C SER A 183 3.72 -16.17 -35.41
N LYS A 184 4.32 -15.77 -36.55
CA LYS A 184 5.66 -15.17 -36.57
C LYS A 184 5.73 -13.82 -35.86
N ASP A 185 4.62 -13.09 -35.81
CA ASP A 185 4.55 -11.76 -35.17
C ASP A 185 3.28 -11.59 -34.32
N PRO A 186 3.24 -12.17 -33.10
CA PRO A 186 2.11 -12.02 -32.18
C PRO A 186 1.85 -10.54 -31.81
N LYS A 187 2.88 -9.68 -31.88
CA LYS A 187 2.77 -8.26 -31.49
C LYS A 187 1.76 -7.51 -32.36
N LYS A 188 1.63 -7.90 -33.63
CA LYS A 188 0.70 -7.31 -34.59
C LYS A 188 -0.77 -7.62 -34.26
N TYR A 189 -1.06 -8.81 -33.73
CA TYR A 189 -2.44 -9.30 -33.58
C TYR A 189 -3.00 -9.11 -32.16
N LEU A 190 -2.16 -9.26 -31.13
CA LEU A 190 -2.59 -9.16 -29.73
C LEU A 190 -3.34 -7.86 -29.38
N PRO A 191 -2.93 -6.66 -29.85
CA PRO A 191 -3.68 -5.43 -29.57
C PRO A 191 -5.13 -5.47 -30.09
N THR A 192 -5.37 -6.10 -31.23
CA THR A 192 -6.73 -6.26 -31.77
C THR A 192 -7.55 -7.23 -30.92
N VAL A 193 -6.96 -8.35 -30.49
CA VAL A 193 -7.62 -9.34 -29.62
C VAL A 193 -7.97 -8.71 -28.27
N CYS A 194 -7.01 -8.07 -27.60
CA CYS A 194 -7.27 -7.37 -26.34
C CYS A 194 -8.27 -6.21 -26.51
N GLY A 195 -8.19 -5.47 -27.63
CA GLY A 195 -9.15 -4.40 -27.96
C GLY A 195 -10.57 -4.91 -28.16
N ASN A 196 -10.75 -6.15 -28.63
CA ASN A 196 -12.07 -6.78 -28.69
C ASN A 196 -12.56 -7.23 -27.32
N LEU A 197 -11.68 -7.72 -26.44
CA LEU A 197 -12.03 -8.09 -25.06
C LEU A 197 -12.42 -6.89 -24.17
N LEU A 198 -11.97 -5.69 -24.51
CA LEU A 198 -12.37 -4.43 -23.85
C LEU A 198 -13.79 -3.96 -24.24
N LYS A 199 -14.36 -4.49 -25.33
CA LYS A 199 -15.72 -4.15 -25.77
C LYS A 199 -16.74 -4.99 -25.00
N PRO A 200 -17.97 -4.49 -24.80
CA PRO A 200 -19.03 -5.25 -24.15
C PRO A 200 -19.29 -6.59 -24.86
N ILE A 201 -19.33 -7.68 -24.09
CA ILE A 201 -19.72 -9.01 -24.58
C ILE A 201 -21.25 -9.05 -24.63
N THR A 202 -21.81 -9.14 -25.83
CA THR A 202 -23.26 -9.02 -26.07
C THR A 202 -24.02 -10.28 -25.71
N SER A 203 -23.37 -11.45 -25.76
CA SER A 203 -23.98 -12.74 -25.42
C SER A 203 -24.21 -12.94 -23.92
N SER A 204 -23.40 -12.30 -23.08
CA SER A 204 -23.47 -12.44 -21.61
C SER A 204 -23.32 -11.08 -20.91
N PRO A 205 -24.35 -10.23 -20.89
CA PRO A 205 -24.28 -8.92 -20.24
C PRO A 205 -23.93 -8.99 -18.75
N THR A 206 -24.34 -10.05 -18.05
CA THR A 206 -24.12 -10.24 -16.61
C THR A 206 -22.73 -10.81 -16.29
N HIS A 207 -22.24 -11.76 -17.10
CA HIS A 207 -21.00 -12.48 -16.84
C HIS A 207 -19.84 -12.05 -17.73
N GLY A 208 -20.08 -11.14 -18.69
CA GLY A 208 -19.12 -10.67 -19.68
C GLY A 208 -17.83 -10.17 -19.05
N PHE A 209 -17.92 -9.41 -17.95
CA PHE A 209 -16.73 -8.97 -17.22
C PHE A 209 -15.81 -10.14 -16.85
N THR A 210 -16.38 -11.19 -16.26
CA THR A 210 -15.61 -12.35 -15.75
C THR A 210 -15.01 -13.14 -16.92
N LEU A 211 -15.77 -13.31 -18.00
CA LEU A 211 -15.32 -13.99 -19.22
C LEU A 211 -14.14 -13.26 -19.87
N ALA A 212 -14.24 -11.95 -20.06
CA ALA A 212 -13.17 -11.15 -20.63
C ALA A 212 -11.95 -11.07 -19.70
N ALA A 213 -12.14 -10.91 -18.39
CA ALA A 213 -11.05 -10.95 -17.41
C ALA A 213 -10.28 -12.27 -17.45
N ASN A 214 -10.99 -13.40 -17.53
CA ASN A 214 -10.38 -14.72 -17.62
C ASN A 214 -9.63 -14.87 -18.95
N ALA A 215 -10.22 -14.46 -20.07
CA ALA A 215 -9.56 -14.49 -21.37
C ALA A 215 -8.26 -13.66 -21.37
N LEU A 216 -8.31 -12.41 -20.87
CA LEU A 216 -7.12 -11.54 -20.75
C LEU A 216 -6.06 -12.15 -19.83
N SER A 217 -6.47 -12.75 -18.71
CA SER A 217 -5.54 -13.45 -17.82
C SER A 217 -4.91 -14.67 -18.50
N THR A 218 -5.65 -15.39 -19.35
CA THR A 218 -5.12 -16.49 -20.13
C THR A 218 -4.08 -15.99 -21.13
N VAL A 219 -4.36 -14.90 -21.86
CA VAL A 219 -3.36 -14.25 -22.75
C VAL A 219 -2.07 -13.94 -21.98
N PHE A 220 -2.18 -13.30 -20.82
CA PHE A 220 -1.03 -12.93 -20.00
C PHE A 220 -0.23 -14.15 -19.52
N ASN A 221 -0.94 -15.22 -19.12
CA ASN A 221 -0.32 -16.41 -18.56
C ASN A 221 0.36 -17.31 -19.60
N LEU A 222 -0.12 -17.32 -20.86
CA LEU A 222 0.44 -18.13 -21.94
C LEU A 222 1.71 -17.51 -22.55
N LEU A 223 1.84 -16.20 -22.50
CA LEU A 223 3.08 -15.53 -22.91
C LEU A 223 4.22 -15.99 -22.00
N ASP A 224 5.45 -16.13 -22.51
CA ASP A 224 6.61 -16.40 -21.66
C ASP A 224 6.79 -15.29 -20.60
N LYS A 225 7.27 -15.62 -19.40
CA LYS A 225 7.50 -14.66 -18.31
C LYS A 225 8.41 -13.51 -18.70
N ALA A 226 9.42 -13.78 -19.53
CA ALA A 226 10.37 -12.79 -20.04
C ALA A 226 9.86 -12.05 -21.29
N ASN A 227 8.67 -12.38 -21.80
CA ASN A 227 8.16 -11.74 -23.01
C ASN A 227 7.70 -10.31 -22.71
N PRO A 228 8.30 -9.27 -23.33
CA PRO A 228 7.92 -7.88 -23.10
C PRO A 228 6.47 -7.56 -23.51
N LEU A 229 5.83 -8.40 -24.33
CA LEU A 229 4.40 -8.27 -24.63
C LEU A 229 3.51 -8.39 -23.40
N ARG A 230 4.00 -9.02 -22.31
CA ARG A 230 3.29 -9.09 -21.04
C ARG A 230 3.00 -7.70 -20.47
N TYR A 231 3.90 -6.73 -20.65
CA TYR A 231 3.65 -5.33 -20.27
C TYR A 231 2.40 -4.80 -20.96
N ASN A 232 2.34 -4.91 -22.30
CA ASN A 232 1.21 -4.43 -23.09
C ASN A 232 -0.10 -5.11 -22.71
N VAL A 233 -0.09 -6.44 -22.53
CA VAL A 233 -1.28 -7.19 -22.12
C VAL A 233 -1.72 -6.79 -20.71
N PHE A 234 -0.77 -6.59 -19.78
CA PHE A 234 -1.09 -6.15 -18.43
C PHE A 234 -1.68 -4.74 -18.39
N MET A 235 -1.18 -3.82 -19.22
CA MET A 235 -1.79 -2.51 -19.42
C MET A 235 -3.25 -2.62 -19.91
N GLN A 236 -3.55 -3.56 -20.81
CA GLN A 236 -4.94 -3.80 -21.21
C GLN A 236 -5.79 -4.38 -20.06
N ILE A 237 -5.21 -5.24 -19.21
CA ILE A 237 -5.88 -5.75 -18.01
C ILE A 237 -6.22 -4.60 -17.04
N ILE A 238 -5.28 -3.69 -16.79
CA ILE A 238 -5.52 -2.52 -15.92
C ILE A 238 -6.67 -1.68 -16.47
N ARG A 239 -6.63 -1.35 -17.77
CA ARG A 239 -7.69 -0.57 -18.44
C ARG A 239 -9.05 -1.25 -18.38
N PHE A 240 -9.07 -2.57 -18.59
CA PHE A 240 -10.30 -3.36 -18.50
C PHE A 240 -10.87 -3.34 -17.08
N VAL A 241 -10.03 -3.57 -16.06
CA VAL A 241 -10.44 -3.52 -14.65
C VAL A 241 -10.95 -2.14 -14.27
N ARG A 242 -10.28 -1.07 -14.73
CA ARG A 242 -10.68 0.32 -14.53
C ARG A 242 -12.05 0.62 -15.15
N GLN A 243 -12.29 0.23 -16.40
CA GLN A 243 -13.57 0.43 -17.10
C GLN A 243 -14.77 -0.20 -16.36
N HIS A 244 -14.52 -1.26 -15.59
CA HIS A 244 -15.53 -1.98 -14.84
C HIS A 244 -15.53 -1.68 -13.32
N GLY A 245 -14.62 -0.82 -12.83
CA GLY A 245 -14.52 -0.47 -11.41
C GLY A 245 -14.20 -1.65 -10.49
N GLN A 246 -13.47 -2.67 -10.98
CA GLN A 246 -13.18 -3.91 -10.24
C GLN A 246 -11.73 -3.98 -9.72
N PHE A 247 -11.19 -2.86 -9.23
CA PHE A 247 -9.78 -2.74 -8.84
C PHE A 247 -9.32 -3.78 -7.80
N ASP A 248 -10.21 -4.23 -6.92
CA ASP A 248 -9.92 -5.28 -5.92
C ASP A 248 -9.33 -6.56 -6.52
N LEU A 249 -9.71 -6.92 -7.75
CA LEU A 249 -9.20 -8.12 -8.44
C LEU A 249 -7.75 -7.97 -8.89
N LEU A 250 -7.27 -6.74 -9.01
CA LEU A 250 -5.92 -6.40 -9.44
C LEU A 250 -4.94 -6.40 -8.25
N LYS A 251 -5.39 -6.03 -7.04
CA LYS A 251 -4.55 -5.87 -5.83
C LYS A 251 -3.55 -7.01 -5.58
N PRO A 252 -3.92 -8.31 -5.63
CA PRO A 252 -2.97 -9.39 -5.36
C PRO A 252 -1.85 -9.49 -6.40
N ARG A 253 -2.12 -9.05 -7.64
CA ARG A 253 -1.17 -9.07 -8.74
C ARG A 253 -0.18 -7.92 -8.66
N LEU A 254 -0.62 -6.75 -8.19
CA LEU A 254 0.19 -5.53 -8.12
C LEU A 254 1.44 -5.68 -7.23
N GLN A 255 1.41 -6.57 -6.25
CA GLN A 255 2.58 -6.88 -5.40
C GLN A 255 3.78 -7.40 -6.20
N ASN A 256 3.55 -7.94 -7.40
CA ASN A 256 4.60 -8.47 -8.26
C ASN A 256 5.12 -7.46 -9.28
N LEU A 257 4.55 -6.25 -9.37
CA LEU A 257 4.87 -5.27 -10.40
C LEU A 257 6.37 -4.96 -10.49
N GLU A 258 7.01 -4.69 -9.36
CA GLU A 258 8.45 -4.39 -9.33
C GLU A 258 9.28 -5.55 -9.89
N SER A 259 8.95 -6.80 -9.53
CA SER A 259 9.62 -7.98 -10.08
C SER A 259 9.37 -8.18 -11.58
N TRP A 260 8.21 -7.75 -12.06
CA TRP A 260 7.85 -7.85 -13.46
C TRP A 260 8.57 -6.80 -14.30
N PHE A 261 8.71 -5.57 -13.81
CA PHE A 261 9.50 -4.54 -14.48
C PHE A 261 10.97 -4.97 -14.65
N GLU A 262 11.55 -5.60 -13.63
CA GLU A 262 12.90 -6.18 -13.73
C GLU A 262 12.97 -7.32 -14.76
N THR A 263 11.94 -8.15 -14.86
CA THR A 263 11.91 -9.29 -15.78
C THR A 263 11.71 -8.86 -17.24
N TRP A 264 10.95 -7.78 -17.45
CA TRP A 264 10.62 -7.26 -18.78
C TRP A 264 11.60 -6.21 -19.28
N ASP A 265 12.59 -5.84 -18.46
CA ASP A 265 13.54 -4.76 -18.72
C ASP A 265 12.81 -3.45 -19.12
N THR A 266 11.77 -3.12 -18.34
CA THR A 266 10.94 -1.93 -18.58
C THR A 266 11.70 -0.67 -18.17
N ASP A 267 11.75 0.31 -19.06
CA ASP A 267 12.32 1.64 -18.82
C ASP A 267 11.47 2.46 -17.84
N GLU A 268 12.05 3.54 -17.32
CA GLU A 268 11.45 4.34 -16.25
C GLU A 268 10.17 5.07 -16.71
N GLU A 269 10.06 5.44 -17.99
CA GLU A 269 8.86 6.07 -18.56
C GLU A 269 7.68 5.08 -18.62
N ASP A 270 7.91 3.85 -19.10
CA ASP A 270 6.89 2.82 -19.14
C ASP A 270 6.50 2.34 -17.73
N GLN A 271 7.45 2.24 -16.79
CA GLN A 271 7.15 1.98 -15.38
C GLN A 271 6.23 3.06 -14.81
N ARG A 272 6.58 4.34 -15.01
CA ARG A 272 5.78 5.49 -14.59
C ARG A 272 4.37 5.42 -15.14
N ARG A 273 4.24 5.16 -16.44
CA ARG A 273 2.95 5.04 -17.13
C ARG A 273 2.07 3.97 -16.50
N MET A 274 2.62 2.79 -16.24
CA MET A 274 1.86 1.71 -15.60
C MET A 274 1.45 2.07 -14.17
N TYR A 275 2.34 2.68 -13.38
CA TYR A 275 1.99 3.14 -12.03
C TYR A 275 0.87 4.18 -12.02
N ILE A 276 0.88 5.12 -12.97
CA ILE A 276 -0.19 6.12 -13.12
C ILE A 276 -1.51 5.46 -13.51
N ASP A 277 -1.52 4.54 -14.48
CA ASP A 277 -2.75 3.83 -14.88
C ASP A 277 -3.33 3.01 -13.71
N VAL A 278 -2.47 2.41 -12.88
CA VAL A 278 -2.89 1.71 -11.65
C VAL A 278 -3.44 2.69 -10.61
N ALA A 279 -2.79 3.83 -10.40
CA ALA A 279 -3.24 4.87 -9.47
C ALA A 279 -4.61 5.45 -9.89
N GLU A 280 -4.84 5.61 -11.19
CA GLU A 280 -6.13 6.02 -11.72
C GLU A 280 -7.22 4.96 -11.55
N ALA A 281 -6.90 3.70 -11.81
CA ALA A 281 -7.83 2.60 -11.57
C ALA A 281 -8.22 2.50 -10.08
N ALA A 282 -7.26 2.69 -9.17
CA ALA A 282 -7.52 2.71 -7.73
C ALA A 282 -8.40 3.90 -7.32
N ALA A 283 -8.08 5.11 -7.80
CA ALA A 283 -8.84 6.33 -7.47
C ALA A 283 -10.29 6.25 -7.94
N GLU A 284 -10.53 5.74 -9.15
CA GLU A 284 -11.89 5.58 -9.70
C GLU A 284 -12.70 4.51 -8.97
N SER A 285 -12.04 3.52 -8.36
CA SER A 285 -12.68 2.52 -7.51
C SER A 285 -12.95 2.98 -6.07
N GLY A 286 -12.42 4.14 -5.67
CA GLY A 286 -12.55 4.69 -4.32
C GLY A 286 -11.47 4.25 -3.33
N ASP A 287 -10.42 3.57 -3.79
CA ASP A 287 -9.26 3.17 -2.96
C ASP A 287 -8.18 4.26 -2.95
N ASP A 288 -8.44 5.37 -2.24
CA ASP A 288 -7.56 6.55 -2.22
C ASP A 288 -6.13 6.27 -1.71
N GLU A 289 -5.96 5.36 -0.75
CA GLU A 289 -4.64 5.00 -0.21
C GLU A 289 -3.77 4.26 -1.24
N GLU A 290 -4.35 3.29 -1.98
CA GLU A 290 -3.64 2.59 -3.06
C GLU A 290 -3.37 3.53 -4.23
N ALA A 291 -4.35 4.39 -4.55
CA ALA A 291 -4.17 5.41 -5.59
C ALA A 291 -3.00 6.34 -5.28
N TYR A 292 -2.92 6.81 -4.04
CA TYR A 292 -1.82 7.64 -3.58
C TYR A 292 -0.50 6.87 -3.59
N HIS A 293 -0.48 5.63 -3.08
CA HIS A 293 0.72 4.78 -3.02
C HIS A 293 1.35 4.56 -4.39
N TYR A 294 0.57 4.18 -5.40
CA TYR A 294 1.10 3.99 -6.76
C TYR A 294 1.43 5.31 -7.45
N LEU A 295 0.74 6.41 -7.14
CA LEU A 295 1.11 7.73 -7.66
C LEU A 295 2.49 8.18 -7.15
N ILE A 296 2.79 7.97 -5.86
CA ILE A 296 4.13 8.23 -5.30
C ILE A 296 5.18 7.34 -5.97
N LYS A 297 4.88 6.06 -6.22
CA LYS A 297 5.80 5.17 -6.96
C LYS A 297 6.07 5.68 -8.38
N GLY A 298 5.04 6.14 -9.10
CA GLY A 298 5.18 6.72 -10.42
C GLY A 298 5.93 8.07 -10.44
N LEU A 299 5.83 8.88 -9.39
CA LEU A 299 6.65 10.09 -9.26
C LEU A 299 8.10 9.77 -8.89
N ALA A 300 8.33 8.66 -8.16
CA ALA A 300 9.67 8.22 -7.78
C ALA A 300 10.49 7.58 -8.92
N THR A 301 9.87 7.36 -10.09
CA THR A 301 10.57 6.93 -11.31
C THR A 301 11.06 8.09 -12.17
N LEU A 302 10.71 9.34 -11.85
CA LEU A 302 11.33 10.50 -12.52
C LEU A 302 12.82 10.54 -12.18
N ASP A 303 13.66 10.82 -13.17
CA ASP A 303 15.08 10.99 -12.94
C ASP A 303 15.29 12.20 -12.01
N ARG A 304 16.13 12.02 -10.99
CA ARG A 304 16.43 13.07 -10.01
C ARG A 304 17.42 14.08 -10.56
N ASP A 305 18.17 13.70 -11.58
CA ASP A 305 19.22 14.51 -12.18
C ASP A 305 18.73 15.24 -13.44
N ASP A 306 17.57 14.84 -14.01
CA ASP A 306 16.96 15.50 -15.18
C ASP A 306 15.95 16.59 -14.77
N GLN A 307 16.44 17.83 -14.75
CA GLN A 307 15.60 18.99 -14.42
C GLN A 307 14.46 19.22 -15.43
N GLU A 308 14.62 18.85 -16.69
CA GLU A 308 13.57 19.01 -17.71
C GLU A 308 12.41 18.04 -17.44
N GLU A 309 12.71 16.80 -17.05
CA GLU A 309 11.70 15.82 -16.68
C GLU A 309 10.96 16.22 -15.39
N ILE A 310 11.71 16.64 -14.35
CA ILE A 310 11.20 17.08 -13.05
C ILE A 310 10.25 18.27 -13.19
N THR A 311 10.61 19.23 -14.05
CA THR A 311 9.85 20.47 -14.25
C THR A 311 8.82 20.38 -15.38
N SER A 312 8.69 19.22 -16.04
CA SER A 312 7.69 19.01 -17.09
C SER A 312 6.26 19.27 -16.60
N GLU A 313 5.39 19.72 -17.50
CA GLU A 313 3.98 20.00 -17.17
C GLU A 313 3.26 18.75 -16.63
N GLU A 314 3.59 17.56 -17.16
CA GLU A 314 3.05 16.30 -16.68
C GLU A 314 3.50 15.98 -15.25
N ALA A 315 4.79 16.11 -14.95
CA ALA A 315 5.34 15.89 -13.62
C ALA A 315 4.75 16.87 -12.59
N GLN A 316 4.61 18.15 -12.96
CA GLN A 316 3.98 19.15 -12.10
C GLN A 316 2.51 18.81 -11.81
N LYS A 317 1.74 18.42 -12.83
CA LYS A 317 0.32 18.05 -12.69
C LYS A 317 0.16 16.81 -11.80
N LEU A 318 1.00 15.80 -11.96
CA LEU A 318 1.00 14.59 -11.13
C LEU A 318 1.42 14.88 -9.69
N SER A 319 2.42 15.73 -9.50
CA SER A 319 2.90 16.13 -8.17
C SER A 319 1.83 16.93 -7.42
N LEU A 320 1.19 17.88 -8.09
CA LEU A 320 0.08 18.65 -7.54
C LEU A 320 -1.14 17.76 -7.23
N ARG A 321 -1.43 16.76 -8.07
CA ARG A 321 -2.43 15.72 -7.75
C ARG A 321 -2.05 14.96 -6.47
N ALA A 322 -0.79 14.54 -6.32
CA ALA A 322 -0.33 13.81 -5.14
C ALA A 322 -0.43 14.65 -3.86
N VAL A 323 -0.03 15.93 -3.93
CA VAL A 323 -0.17 16.89 -2.83
C VAL A 323 -1.64 17.06 -2.44
N ARG A 324 -2.55 17.26 -3.42
CA ARG A 324 -3.99 17.37 -3.15
C ARG A 324 -4.55 16.11 -2.48
N MET A 325 -4.17 14.92 -2.96
CA MET A 325 -4.62 13.65 -2.40
C MET A 325 -4.13 13.47 -0.95
N ALA A 326 -2.86 13.78 -0.68
CA ALA A 326 -2.31 13.68 0.68
C ALA A 326 -2.95 14.67 1.64
N ILE A 327 -3.09 15.94 1.24
CA ILE A 327 -3.67 16.99 2.07
C ILE A 327 -5.14 16.68 2.37
N SER A 328 -5.91 16.27 1.36
CA SER A 328 -7.34 15.95 1.50
C SER A 328 -7.61 14.66 2.27
N SER A 329 -6.67 13.70 2.30
CA SER A 329 -6.86 12.45 3.05
C SER A 329 -6.96 12.73 4.56
N PRO A 330 -8.04 12.30 5.24
CA PRO A 330 -8.22 12.55 6.67
C PRO A 330 -7.36 11.65 7.57
N ILE A 331 -6.77 10.57 7.02
CA ILE A 331 -6.02 9.56 7.78
C ILE A 331 -4.50 9.64 7.56
N ARG A 332 -4.06 10.39 6.54
CA ARG A 332 -2.63 10.58 6.21
C ARG A 332 -2.10 11.84 6.88
N PHE A 333 -1.15 11.66 7.79
CA PHE A 333 -0.51 12.75 8.54
C PHE A 333 1.00 12.87 8.30
N ASP A 334 1.58 11.90 7.60
CA ASP A 334 2.98 11.91 7.19
C ASP A 334 3.07 12.36 5.72
N PHE A 335 3.96 13.32 5.48
CA PHE A 335 4.20 13.95 4.18
C PHE A 335 5.68 13.89 3.78
N GLN A 336 6.51 13.13 4.51
CA GLN A 336 7.93 12.99 4.20
C GLN A 336 8.16 12.32 2.84
N ASP A 337 7.26 11.40 2.46
CA ASP A 337 7.27 10.75 1.15
C ASP A 337 7.10 11.76 0.00
N LEU A 338 6.19 12.73 0.14
CA LEU A 338 6.03 13.83 -0.83
C LEU A 338 7.24 14.75 -0.85
N ARG A 339 7.72 15.20 0.31
CA ARG A 339 8.87 16.12 0.37
C ARG A 339 10.16 15.50 -0.15
N ALA A 340 10.28 14.17 -0.14
CA ALA A 340 11.43 13.47 -0.68
C ALA A 340 11.45 13.45 -2.23
N LEU A 341 10.36 13.80 -2.90
CA LEU A 341 10.25 13.79 -4.36
C LEU A 341 10.75 15.12 -4.96
N PRO A 342 11.74 15.10 -5.88
CA PRO A 342 12.22 16.33 -6.53
C PRO A 342 11.14 17.08 -7.30
N SER A 343 10.21 16.36 -7.93
CA SER A 343 9.08 16.95 -8.67
C SER A 343 8.13 17.73 -7.77
N VAL A 344 7.99 17.33 -6.50
CA VAL A 344 7.21 18.05 -5.50
C VAL A 344 7.98 19.27 -4.99
N GLN A 345 9.30 19.17 -4.83
CA GLN A 345 10.15 20.31 -4.46
C GLN A 345 10.12 21.40 -5.55
N ALA A 346 10.13 21.00 -6.83
CA ALA A 346 10.00 21.92 -7.97
C ALA A 346 8.62 22.63 -8.06
N LEU A 347 7.62 22.20 -7.27
CA LEU A 347 6.35 22.93 -7.17
C LEU A 347 6.52 24.30 -6.50
N SER A 348 7.62 24.57 -5.79
CA SER A 348 7.90 25.90 -5.23
C SER A 348 7.90 27.00 -6.30
N ASP A 349 8.36 26.67 -7.50
CA ASP A 349 8.55 27.64 -8.58
C ASP A 349 7.28 27.81 -9.43
N SER A 350 6.55 26.71 -9.66
CA SER A 350 5.34 26.71 -10.49
C SER A 350 4.06 27.00 -9.71
N HIS A 351 3.94 26.43 -8.51
CA HIS A 351 2.74 26.47 -7.67
C HIS A 351 3.11 26.80 -6.21
N PRO A 352 3.66 28.01 -5.94
CA PRO A 352 4.21 28.38 -4.64
C PRO A 352 3.20 28.23 -3.49
N ILE A 353 1.91 28.51 -3.75
CA ILE A 353 0.84 28.41 -2.75
C ILE A 353 0.64 26.95 -2.29
N TYR A 354 0.74 25.98 -3.20
CA TYR A 354 0.66 24.55 -2.84
C TYR A 354 1.88 24.09 -2.07
N SER A 355 3.07 24.60 -2.42
CA SER A 355 4.32 24.33 -1.70
C SER A 355 4.24 24.87 -0.27
N GLN A 356 3.83 26.13 -0.11
CA GLN A 356 3.64 26.76 1.20
C GLN A 356 2.61 25.99 2.04
N LEU A 357 1.51 25.54 1.43
CA LEU A 357 0.53 24.71 2.13
C LEU A 357 1.14 23.38 2.60
N LEU A 358 1.89 22.69 1.74
CA LEU A 358 2.58 21.46 2.13
C LEU A 358 3.55 21.70 3.29
N ASP A 359 4.25 22.83 3.28
CA ASP A 359 5.17 23.21 4.36
C ASP A 359 4.45 23.47 5.68
N ILE A 360 3.29 24.15 5.62
CA ILE A 360 2.42 24.37 6.77
C ILE A 360 2.01 23.03 7.41
N PHE A 361 1.53 22.10 6.59
CA PHE A 361 1.08 20.77 7.05
C PHE A 361 2.22 19.91 7.61
N THR A 362 3.45 20.14 7.15
CA THR A 362 4.59 19.30 7.53
C THR A 362 5.32 19.80 8.77
N GLU A 363 5.53 21.11 8.92
CA GLU A 363 6.38 21.67 9.98
C GLU A 363 5.69 22.69 10.87
N GLN A 364 4.63 23.34 10.39
CA GLN A 364 4.04 24.49 11.06
C GLN A 364 2.77 24.12 11.87
N ASP A 365 2.18 25.13 12.48
CA ASP A 365 1.07 24.99 13.42
C ASP A 365 -0.23 25.63 12.90
N LEU A 366 -1.28 25.57 13.71
CA LEU A 366 -2.60 26.07 13.35
C LEU A 366 -2.62 27.60 13.18
N GLU A 367 -1.78 28.33 13.91
CA GLU A 367 -1.64 29.78 13.74
C GLU A 367 -1.15 30.11 12.33
N ASP A 368 -0.08 29.46 11.86
CA ASP A 368 0.44 29.65 10.50
C ASP A 368 -0.57 29.26 9.42
N TYR A 369 -1.38 28.21 9.65
CA TYR A 369 -2.47 27.84 8.74
C TYR A 369 -3.59 28.90 8.67
N ASN A 370 -3.92 29.53 9.81
CA ASN A 370 -4.90 30.61 9.81
C ASN A 370 -4.34 31.86 9.12
N ASP A 371 -3.08 32.20 9.35
CA ASP A 371 -2.41 33.31 8.69
C ASP A 371 -2.37 33.08 7.16
N PHE A 372 -2.01 31.87 6.71
CA PHE A 372 -2.09 31.48 5.30
C PHE A 372 -3.48 31.63 4.70
N ARG A 373 -4.52 31.26 5.45
CA ARG A 373 -5.92 31.43 5.02
C ARG A 373 -6.25 32.92 4.86
N ASP A 374 -5.85 33.75 5.81
CA ASP A 374 -6.15 35.18 5.81
C ASP A 374 -5.37 35.90 4.68
N GLU A 375 -4.16 35.44 4.36
CA GLU A 375 -3.37 35.91 3.20
C GLU A 375 -3.97 35.46 1.85
N HIS A 376 -4.57 34.27 1.78
CA HIS A 376 -5.12 33.66 0.57
C HIS A 376 -6.64 33.42 0.64
N GLU A 377 -7.39 34.44 1.07
CA GLU A 377 -8.83 34.35 1.25
C GLU A 377 -9.54 33.92 -0.06
N GLY A 378 -10.38 32.88 0.01
CA GLY A 378 -11.11 32.33 -1.14
C GLY A 378 -10.33 31.32 -2.00
N TRP A 379 -9.03 31.10 -1.75
CA TRP A 379 -8.21 30.16 -2.54
C TRP A 379 -8.58 28.70 -2.25
N ILE A 380 -8.84 28.37 -0.98
CA ILE A 380 -9.20 27.01 -0.55
C ILE A 380 -10.52 26.57 -1.20
N GLU A 381 -11.52 27.45 -1.21
CA GLU A 381 -12.82 27.21 -1.85
C GLU A 381 -12.70 27.08 -3.37
N LYS A 382 -11.85 27.91 -3.99
CA LYS A 382 -11.59 27.86 -5.43
C LYS A 382 -10.99 26.53 -5.86
N GLU A 383 -10.09 25.97 -5.05
CA GLU A 383 -9.43 24.69 -5.31
C GLU A 383 -10.26 23.46 -4.92
N LYS A 384 -11.51 23.67 -4.45
CA LYS A 384 -12.44 22.62 -3.97
C LYS A 384 -11.89 21.81 -2.79
N LEU A 385 -11.01 22.42 -1.99
CA LEU A 385 -10.54 21.82 -0.76
C LEU A 385 -11.54 22.09 0.37
N ASP A 386 -11.75 21.10 1.23
CA ASP A 386 -12.71 21.20 2.34
C ASP A 386 -12.03 21.83 3.56
N HIS A 387 -12.33 23.12 3.80
CA HIS A 387 -11.72 23.89 4.89
C HIS A 387 -11.87 23.22 6.26
N GLU A 388 -13.04 22.66 6.57
CA GLU A 388 -13.30 22.07 7.88
C GLU A 388 -12.41 20.83 8.10
N LYS A 389 -12.24 20.01 7.06
CA LYS A 389 -11.33 18.86 7.10
C LYS A 389 -9.88 19.28 7.24
N LEU A 390 -9.44 20.31 6.51
CA LEU A 390 -8.08 20.82 6.60
C LEU A 390 -7.79 21.42 7.98
N GLN A 391 -8.70 22.22 8.52
CA GLN A 391 -8.56 22.80 9.85
C GLN A 391 -8.56 21.71 10.94
N ARG A 392 -9.44 20.71 10.84
CA ARG A 392 -9.45 19.56 11.75
C ARG A 392 -8.12 18.82 11.70
N LYS A 393 -7.61 18.56 10.50
CA LYS A 393 -6.31 17.92 10.31
C LYS A 393 -5.18 18.75 10.92
N MET A 394 -5.17 20.06 10.68
CA MET A 394 -4.19 20.97 11.27
C MET A 394 -4.26 21.03 12.80
N ARG A 395 -5.44 20.91 13.42
CA ARG A 395 -5.56 20.76 14.88
C ARG A 395 -4.92 19.47 15.38
N LEU A 396 -5.20 18.33 14.74
CA LEU A 396 -4.60 17.05 15.13
C LEU A 396 -3.08 17.09 15.02
N LEU A 397 -2.61 17.72 13.95
CA LEU A 397 -1.21 17.97 13.71
C LEU A 397 -0.67 18.90 14.81
N THR A 398 -1.08 20.16 14.94
CA THR A 398 -0.52 21.07 15.97
C THR A 398 -0.55 20.48 17.40
N PHE A 399 -1.54 19.65 17.75
CA PHE A 399 -1.47 18.85 18.98
C PHE A 399 -0.25 17.91 19.05
N ALA A 400 0.02 17.14 17.99
CA ALA A 400 1.18 16.27 17.91
C ALA A 400 2.51 17.05 18.00
N SER A 401 2.60 18.25 17.41
CA SER A 401 3.77 19.12 17.54
C SER A 401 3.96 19.60 18.97
N LEU A 402 2.88 20.03 19.62
CA LEU A 402 2.87 20.42 21.04
C LEU A 402 3.30 19.26 21.95
N ALA A 403 2.82 18.05 21.67
CA ALA A 403 3.19 16.85 22.42
C ALA A 403 4.64 16.41 22.17
N ALA A 404 5.21 16.74 21.01
CA ALA A 404 6.60 16.47 20.69
C ALA A 404 7.56 17.49 21.32
N SER A 405 7.13 18.74 21.45
CA SER A 405 7.93 19.83 22.03
C SER A 405 7.88 19.90 23.55
N THR A 406 6.90 19.26 24.20
CA THR A 406 6.74 19.29 25.66
C THR A 406 7.77 18.37 26.37
N PRO A 407 8.72 18.92 27.16
CA PRO A 407 9.80 18.13 27.77
C PRO A 407 9.33 17.24 28.93
N ASN A 408 8.40 17.74 29.75
CA ASN A 408 7.96 17.05 30.96
C ASN A 408 6.97 15.92 30.70
N ARG A 409 6.58 15.70 29.44
CA ARG A 409 5.52 14.76 29.04
C ARG A 409 4.17 15.01 29.72
N GLU A 410 3.96 16.17 30.31
CA GLU A 410 2.68 16.58 30.90
C GLU A 410 2.24 17.88 30.22
N ILE A 411 1.08 17.85 29.57
CA ILE A 411 0.51 18.99 28.87
C ILE A 411 -0.75 19.46 29.61
N PRO A 412 -0.76 20.65 30.21
CA PRO A 412 -1.96 21.22 30.80
C PRO A 412 -3.05 21.48 29.75
N TYR A 413 -4.32 21.29 30.11
CA TYR A 413 -5.45 21.54 29.20
C TYR A 413 -5.48 22.97 28.67
N ALA A 414 -5.05 23.95 29.48
CA ALA A 414 -4.98 25.35 29.06
C ALA A 414 -4.03 25.55 27.86
N ASN A 415 -2.91 24.84 27.84
CA ASN A 415 -1.94 24.92 26.75
C ASN A 415 -2.50 24.27 25.48
N ILE A 416 -3.19 23.13 25.61
CA ILE A 416 -3.86 22.45 24.50
C ILE A 416 -4.98 23.34 23.92
N ALA A 417 -5.84 23.89 24.78
CA ALA A 417 -6.94 24.76 24.37
C ALA A 417 -6.44 26.00 23.62
N LYS A 418 -5.34 26.60 24.11
CA LYS A 418 -4.69 27.75 23.46
C LYS A 418 -4.12 27.37 22.09
N ALA A 419 -3.31 26.31 22.01
CA ALA A 419 -2.65 25.89 20.78
C ALA A 419 -3.64 25.46 19.67
N LEU A 420 -4.73 24.80 20.06
CA LEU A 420 -5.77 24.36 19.13
C LEU A 420 -6.85 25.41 18.84
N GLN A 421 -6.83 26.53 19.56
CA GLN A 421 -7.85 27.59 19.51
C GLN A 421 -9.28 27.04 19.70
N ILE A 422 -9.46 26.18 20.70
CA ILE A 422 -10.75 25.53 21.01
C ILE A 422 -11.21 25.85 22.44
N PRO A 423 -12.53 25.76 22.71
CA PRO A 423 -13.03 25.81 24.08
C PRO A 423 -12.43 24.70 24.95
N ALA A 424 -12.15 25.01 26.22
CA ALA A 424 -11.56 24.05 27.16
C ALA A 424 -12.38 22.77 27.35
N GLU A 425 -13.69 22.82 27.11
CA GLU A 425 -14.61 21.68 27.18
C GLU A 425 -14.37 20.64 26.07
N GLN A 426 -13.86 21.06 24.91
CA GLN A 426 -13.63 20.17 23.78
C GLN A 426 -12.25 19.51 23.81
N VAL A 427 -11.36 19.92 24.72
CA VAL A 427 -9.97 19.41 24.80
C VAL A 427 -9.94 17.88 24.93
N GLU A 428 -10.85 17.30 25.70
CA GLU A 428 -10.92 15.84 25.90
C GLU A 428 -11.28 15.10 24.61
N MET A 429 -12.23 15.63 23.84
CA MET A 429 -12.64 15.08 22.56
C MET A 429 -11.49 15.09 21.55
N TRP A 430 -10.79 16.23 21.43
CA TRP A 430 -9.62 16.35 20.54
C TRP A 430 -8.47 15.46 20.99
N THR A 431 -8.25 15.32 22.29
CA THR A 431 -7.23 14.40 22.83
C THR A 431 -7.54 12.95 22.43
N ILE A 432 -8.80 12.52 22.52
CA ILE A 432 -9.22 11.18 22.08
C ILE A 432 -9.01 11.01 20.57
N ASP A 433 -9.35 12.03 19.77
CA ASP A 433 -9.18 11.98 18.32
C ASP A 433 -7.72 11.88 17.89
N VAL A 434 -6.81 12.61 18.54
CA VAL A 434 -5.35 12.53 18.29
C VAL A 434 -4.80 11.15 18.64
N VAL A 435 -5.29 10.55 19.74
CA VAL A 435 -4.91 9.18 20.13
C VAL A 435 -5.44 8.15 19.12
N ARG A 436 -6.68 8.31 18.64
CA ARG A 436 -7.25 7.45 17.59
C ARG A 436 -6.50 7.58 16.27
N ALA A 437 -6.04 8.79 15.94
CA ALA A 437 -5.19 9.06 14.78
C ALA A 437 -3.75 8.50 14.93
N LYS A 438 -3.40 7.93 16.09
CA LYS A 438 -2.07 7.37 16.42
C LYS A 438 -0.92 8.39 16.32
N LEU A 439 -1.24 9.67 16.45
CA LEU A 439 -0.23 10.73 16.47
C LEU A 439 0.42 10.86 17.85
N VAL A 440 -0.35 10.58 18.91
CA VAL A 440 0.13 10.63 20.29
C VAL A 440 -0.46 9.44 21.07
N GLU A 441 0.35 8.84 21.93
CA GLU A 441 -0.09 7.84 22.91
C GLU A 441 0.08 8.43 24.30
N GLY A 442 -0.93 8.33 25.14
CA GLY A 442 -0.89 8.92 26.48
C GLY A 442 -2.13 8.62 27.31
N ARG A 443 -2.17 9.18 28.51
CA ARG A 443 -3.28 9.07 29.46
C ARG A 443 -3.82 10.45 29.81
N LEU A 444 -5.14 10.54 29.86
CA LEU A 444 -5.85 11.75 30.24
C LEU A 444 -6.11 11.75 31.75
N SER A 445 -5.61 12.77 32.45
CA SER A 445 -5.87 12.98 33.89
C SER A 445 -6.89 14.11 34.05
N GLN A 446 -8.16 13.74 34.02
CA GLN A 446 -9.27 14.69 34.10
C GLN A 446 -9.28 15.48 35.42
N GLN A 447 -8.90 14.84 36.54
CA GLN A 447 -8.86 15.48 37.86
C GLN A 447 -7.82 16.61 37.92
N GLN A 448 -6.65 16.39 37.34
CA GLN A 448 -5.56 17.37 37.32
C GLN A 448 -5.64 18.31 36.10
N LYS A 449 -6.54 18.05 35.13
CA LYS A 449 -6.63 18.75 33.84
C LYS A 449 -5.29 18.76 33.08
N VAL A 450 -4.62 17.60 33.06
CA VAL A 450 -3.38 17.38 32.32
C VAL A 450 -3.47 16.14 31.45
N PHE A 451 -2.80 16.18 30.31
CA PHE A 451 -2.58 15.03 29.45
C PHE A 451 -1.14 14.53 29.62
N LEU A 452 -0.99 13.26 30.00
CA LEU A 452 0.29 12.60 30.22
C LEU A 452 0.71 11.87 28.95
N VAL A 453 1.73 12.38 28.28
CA VAL A 453 2.29 11.85 27.03
C VAL A 453 3.18 10.64 27.34
N HIS A 454 2.89 9.50 26.73
CA HIS A 454 3.78 8.34 26.78
C HIS A 454 4.72 8.31 25.57
N ARG A 455 4.17 8.56 24.38
CA ARG A 455 4.88 8.55 23.11
C ARG A 455 4.23 9.54 22.14
N THR A 456 5.05 10.18 21.32
CA THR A 456 4.60 11.08 20.26
C THR A 456 5.21 10.66 18.94
N THR A 457 4.40 10.68 17.88
CA THR A 457 4.85 10.55 16.50
C THR A 457 5.31 11.92 16.02
N TYR A 458 6.60 12.05 15.68
CA TYR A 458 7.16 13.28 15.11
C TYR A 458 6.69 13.42 13.66
N ARG A 459 6.21 14.61 13.25
CA ARG A 459 5.92 14.87 11.82
C ARG A 459 7.18 14.86 10.96
N VAL A 460 8.21 15.53 11.46
CA VAL A 460 9.52 15.64 10.80
C VAL A 460 10.57 15.13 11.76
N PHE A 461 11.34 14.14 11.29
CA PHE A 461 12.45 13.58 12.05
C PHE A 461 13.77 14.13 11.52
N GLY A 462 14.10 15.34 11.97
CA GLY A 462 15.29 16.08 11.55
C GLY A 462 16.55 15.69 12.32
N GLU A 463 17.65 16.38 12.00
CA GLU A 463 18.97 16.11 12.57
C GLU A 463 19.02 16.27 14.11
N LYS A 464 18.29 17.25 14.66
CA LYS A 464 18.21 17.45 16.12
C LYS A 464 17.64 16.22 16.81
N GLN A 465 16.58 15.65 16.26
CA GLN A 465 15.92 14.45 16.77
C GLN A 465 16.83 13.22 16.60
N TRP A 466 17.58 13.13 15.50
CA TRP A 466 18.62 12.11 15.33
C TRP A 466 19.70 12.17 16.40
N ARG A 467 20.17 13.36 16.77
CA ARG A 467 21.16 13.53 17.85
C ARG A 467 20.59 13.16 19.22
N GLU A 468 19.35 13.55 19.51
CA GLU A 468 18.66 13.14 20.74
C GLU A 468 18.48 11.62 20.81
N LEU A 469 18.08 11.00 19.70
CA LEU A 469 17.94 9.55 19.61
C LEU A 469 19.29 8.85 19.81
N GLY A 470 20.36 9.35 19.18
CA GLY A 470 21.72 8.84 19.37
C GLY A 470 22.14 8.88 20.85
N THR A 471 21.89 10.01 21.52
CA THR A 471 22.18 10.18 22.96
C THR A 471 21.40 9.19 23.81
N ARG A 472 20.10 8.98 23.53
CA ARG A 472 19.26 8.01 24.24
C ARG A 472 19.71 6.57 24.00
N ILE A 473 20.11 6.24 22.77
CA ILE A 473 20.63 4.93 22.41
C ILE A 473 21.95 4.66 23.17
N ASP A 474 22.84 5.64 23.26
CA ASP A 474 24.11 5.47 23.99
C ASP A 474 23.89 5.34 25.50
N GLN A 475 22.94 6.07 26.06
CA GLN A 475 22.49 5.85 27.43
C GLN A 475 21.93 4.45 27.62
N PHE A 476 21.08 3.97 26.70
CA PHE A 476 20.52 2.62 26.74
C PHE A 476 21.61 1.54 26.63
N LYS A 477 22.57 1.68 25.70
CA LYS A 477 23.74 0.79 25.61
C LYS A 477 24.47 0.72 26.95
N SER A 478 24.72 1.87 27.59
CA SER A 478 25.36 1.89 28.90
C SER A 478 24.57 1.13 29.98
N VAL A 479 23.23 1.18 29.93
CA VAL A 479 22.36 0.41 30.85
C VAL A 479 22.47 -1.08 30.56
N VAL A 480 22.41 -1.48 29.29
CA VAL A 480 22.52 -2.88 28.86
C VAL A 480 23.89 -3.46 29.20
N ASP A 481 24.97 -2.69 29.04
CA ASP A 481 26.33 -3.12 29.41
C ASP A 481 26.44 -3.34 30.92
N ARG A 482 25.86 -2.43 31.73
CA ARG A 482 25.79 -2.61 33.19
C ARG A 482 25.00 -3.85 33.58
N LEU A 483 23.85 -4.09 32.95
CA LEU A 483 23.05 -5.29 33.22
C LEU A 483 23.78 -6.57 32.81
N THR A 484 24.45 -6.57 31.65
CA THR A 484 25.24 -7.71 31.18
C THR A 484 26.40 -8.00 32.13
N ALA A 485 27.10 -6.98 32.62
CA ALA A 485 28.15 -7.13 33.62
C ALA A 485 27.61 -7.68 34.94
N MET A 486 26.44 -7.21 35.40
CA MET A 486 25.78 -7.74 36.59
C MET A 486 25.38 -9.20 36.44
N VAL A 487 24.82 -9.60 35.30
CA VAL A 487 24.44 -10.99 35.01
C VAL A 487 25.67 -11.89 34.97
N ARG A 488 26.75 -11.47 34.30
CA ARG A 488 28.02 -12.23 34.28
C ARG A 488 28.61 -12.40 35.67
N LYS A 489 28.56 -11.36 36.50
CA LYS A 489 29.03 -11.43 37.88
C LYS A 489 28.17 -12.41 38.70
N ALA A 490 26.85 -12.31 38.60
CA ALA A 490 25.94 -13.22 39.30
C ALA A 490 26.15 -14.69 38.86
N GLN A 491 26.40 -14.93 37.58
CA GLN A 491 26.71 -16.27 37.07
C GLN A 491 28.02 -16.81 37.66
N ALA A 492 29.07 -15.99 37.68
CA ALA A 492 30.35 -16.36 38.30
C ALA A 492 30.23 -16.62 39.81
N ASP A 493 29.41 -15.84 40.52
CA ASP A 493 29.16 -16.02 41.95
C ASP A 493 28.44 -17.35 42.23
N VAL A 494 27.46 -17.74 41.39
CA VAL A 494 26.75 -19.03 41.47
C VAL A 494 27.69 -20.19 41.18
N ASP A 495 28.53 -20.10 40.15
CA ASP A 495 29.49 -21.15 39.81
C ASP A 495 30.53 -21.33 40.94
N ALA A 496 31.04 -20.22 41.50
CA ALA A 496 31.96 -20.24 42.64
C ALA A 496 31.32 -20.78 43.93
N GLN A 497 30.00 -20.65 44.10
CA GLN A 497 29.29 -21.25 45.22
C GLN A 497 29.13 -22.76 45.02
N ARG A 498 28.79 -23.21 43.81
CA ARG A 498 28.71 -24.64 43.46
C ARG A 498 30.04 -25.35 43.64
N GLU A 499 31.16 -24.75 43.22
CA GLU A 499 32.50 -25.31 43.44
C GLU A 499 32.84 -25.46 44.92
N ARG A 500 32.49 -24.45 45.74
CA ARG A 500 32.70 -24.50 47.20
C ARG A 500 31.88 -25.62 47.85
N GLU A 501 30.61 -25.77 47.48
CA GLU A 501 29.74 -26.83 47.98
C GLU A 501 30.25 -28.23 47.57
N GLN A 502 30.76 -28.39 46.34
CA GLN A 502 31.38 -29.64 45.89
C GLN A 502 32.64 -29.98 46.69
N GLN A 503 33.54 -29.02 46.90
CA GLN A 503 34.75 -29.23 47.70
C GLN A 503 34.45 -29.61 49.15
N GLU A 504 33.41 -29.00 49.74
CA GLU A 504 32.96 -29.39 51.09
C GLU A 504 32.37 -30.80 51.14
N LEU A 505 31.60 -31.19 50.12
CA LEU A 505 31.07 -32.56 50.01
C LEU A 505 32.19 -33.60 49.83
N GLU A 506 33.18 -33.32 48.97
CA GLU A 506 34.36 -34.17 48.79
C GLU A 506 35.17 -34.33 50.08
N ARG A 507 35.39 -33.23 50.82
CA ARG A 507 36.05 -33.28 52.14
C ARG A 507 35.27 -34.11 53.15
N LYS A 508 33.94 -33.97 53.19
CA LYS A 508 33.08 -34.78 54.07
C LYS A 508 33.11 -36.26 53.69
N LEU A 509 33.12 -36.59 52.39
CA LEU A 509 33.24 -37.96 51.88
C LEU A 509 34.62 -38.57 52.18
N ALA A 510 35.70 -37.80 52.03
CA ALA A 510 37.05 -38.25 52.37
C ALA A 510 37.19 -38.55 53.86
N ASN A 511 36.67 -37.67 54.72
CA ASN A 511 36.68 -37.87 56.17
C ASN A 511 35.79 -39.03 56.64
N GLY A 512 34.75 -39.40 55.87
CA GLY A 512 33.91 -40.55 56.18
C GLY A 512 34.47 -41.90 55.69
N ARG A 513 35.49 -41.90 54.82
CA ARG A 513 36.18 -43.11 54.35
C ARG A 513 37.42 -43.47 55.16
N ALA A 514 38.03 -42.49 55.85
CA ALA A 514 39.08 -42.71 56.84
C ALA A 514 38.47 -43.21 58.16
#